data_AF-A0AB35PDN1-F1
#
_entry.id   AF-A0AB35PDN1-F1
#
_cell.length_a   1.000
_cell.length_b   1.000
_cell.length_c   1.000
_cell.angle_alpha   90.00
_cell.angle_beta   90.00
_cell.angle_gamma   90.00
#
_symmetry.space_group_name_H-M   'P 1'
#
loop_
_entity.id
_entity.type
_entity.pdbx_description
1 polymer ?
#
loop_
_entity_poly.entity_id
_entity_poly.type
_entity_poly.pdbx_seq_one_letter_code
_entity_poly.pdbx_strand_id
1 'polypeptide(L)'
;DDQAKAKAKSILEQKKSGKLTHEQAKEELTKLGVKMPEKGKHGDMFANLDEQAKEKAKSILEQKKSGKLTHEQAKEELTKLGVKLPEKEKREDIFAGLDEATKTKAKAILDNEKKQLEELNVDLPHHKFFMKKEDK
;
A
#
# COMPACT_ATOMS: atom_id res chain seq x y z
N ASP A 1 20.41 19.25 12.97
CA ASP A 1 20.34 18.83 11.54
C ASP A 1 18.95 18.97 10.91
N ASP A 2 18.49 20.19 10.64
CA ASP A 2 17.26 20.40 9.86
C ASP A 2 17.47 20.17 8.35
N GLN A 3 18.68 20.46 7.86
CA GLN A 3 19.02 20.35 6.45
C GLN A 3 19.07 18.89 5.96
N ALA A 4 19.58 17.96 6.78
CA ALA A 4 19.58 16.54 6.47
C ALA A 4 18.16 15.96 6.42
N LYS A 5 17.28 16.40 7.33
CA LYS A 5 15.87 16.00 7.39
C LYS A 5 15.08 16.51 6.18
N ALA A 6 15.32 17.74 5.73
CA ALA A 6 14.70 18.30 4.53
C ALA A 6 15.12 17.55 3.25
N LYS A 7 16.42 17.23 3.10
CA LYS A 7 16.92 16.45 1.96
C LYS A 7 16.36 15.03 1.96
N ALA A 8 16.32 14.37 3.13
CA ALA A 8 15.73 13.04 3.25
C ALA A 8 14.24 13.00 2.86
N LYS A 9 13.46 14.03 3.22
CA LYS A 9 12.06 14.16 2.79
C LYS A 9 11.94 14.28 1.28
N SER A 10 12.76 15.12 0.65
CA SER A 10 12.75 15.32 -0.81
C SER A 10 13.05 14.02 -1.57
N ILE A 11 14.05 13.24 -1.12
CA ILE A 11 14.39 11.93 -1.71
C ILE A 11 13.21 10.96 -1.57
N LEU A 12 12.52 10.96 -0.43
CA LEU A 12 11.35 10.11 -0.20
C LEU A 12 10.16 10.49 -1.09
N GLU A 13 9.95 11.79 -1.33
CA GLU A 13 8.91 12.28 -2.26
C GLU A 13 9.23 11.93 -3.72
N GLN A 14 10.49 12.03 -4.12
CA GLN A 14 10.93 11.61 -5.45
C GLN A 14 10.77 10.10 -5.66
N LYS A 15 11.04 9.30 -4.61
CA LYS A 15 10.72 7.86 -4.60
C LYS A 15 9.21 7.58 -4.69
N LYS A 16 8.38 8.35 -3.97
CA LYS A 16 6.91 8.20 -4.01
C LYS A 16 6.32 8.56 -5.37
N SER A 17 6.89 9.58 -6.03
CA SER A 17 6.49 10.03 -7.37
C SER A 17 7.08 9.18 -8.50
N GLY A 18 7.92 8.18 -8.20
CA GLY A 18 8.52 7.30 -9.19
C GLY A 18 9.69 7.93 -9.98
N LYS A 19 10.09 9.17 -9.66
CA LYS A 19 11.29 9.82 -10.24
C LYS A 19 12.58 9.09 -9.87
N LEU A 20 12.59 8.41 -8.73
CA LEU A 20 13.77 7.82 -8.13
C LEU A 20 13.48 6.36 -7.74
N THR A 21 14.36 5.44 -8.13
CA THR A 21 14.19 4.02 -7.77
C THR A 21 14.42 3.81 -6.28
N HIS A 22 13.90 2.69 -5.75
CA HIS A 22 14.06 2.35 -4.34
C HIS A 22 15.54 2.25 -3.93
N GLU A 23 16.39 1.73 -4.81
CA GLU A 23 17.82 1.56 -4.56
C GLU A 23 18.56 2.89 -4.53
N GLN A 24 18.35 3.72 -5.55
CA GLN A 24 18.95 5.05 -5.61
C GLN A 24 18.54 5.91 -4.39
N ALA A 25 17.26 5.88 -4.00
CA ALA A 25 16.80 6.59 -2.81
C ALA A 25 17.42 6.03 -1.51
N LYS A 26 17.69 4.73 -1.46
CA LYS A 26 18.36 4.10 -0.30
C LYS A 26 19.82 4.54 -0.22
N GLU A 27 20.52 4.64 -1.34
CA GLU A 27 21.91 5.08 -1.39
C GLU A 27 22.06 6.53 -0.94
N GLU A 28 21.21 7.44 -1.42
CA GLU A 28 21.26 8.85 -1.03
C GLU A 28 20.87 9.07 0.44
N LEU A 29 19.87 8.36 0.95
CA LEU A 29 19.52 8.41 2.37
C LEU A 29 20.66 7.89 3.25
N THR A 30 21.38 6.85 2.80
CA THR A 30 22.54 6.31 3.52
C THR A 30 23.69 7.31 3.57
N LYS A 31 23.94 8.06 2.47
CA LYS A 31 24.93 9.16 2.44
C LYS A 31 24.59 10.29 3.42
N LEU A 32 23.30 10.49 3.71
CA LEU A 32 22.81 11.47 4.69
C LEU A 32 22.81 10.92 6.13
N GLY A 33 23.36 9.73 6.38
CA GLY A 33 23.34 9.09 7.70
C GLY A 33 21.98 8.53 8.11
N VAL A 34 20.98 8.57 7.22
CA VAL A 34 19.64 8.06 7.46
C VAL A 34 19.59 6.59 7.07
N LYS A 35 19.73 5.69 8.06
CA LYS A 35 19.45 4.26 7.84
C LYS A 35 17.95 4.08 7.65
N MET A 36 17.54 3.71 6.43
CA MET A 36 16.20 3.16 6.25
C MET A 36 16.11 1.84 7.02
N PRO A 37 14.98 1.58 7.71
CA PRO A 37 14.75 0.26 8.27
C PRO A 37 14.85 -0.76 7.15
N GLU A 38 15.62 -1.84 7.38
CA GLU A 38 15.53 -2.99 6.51
C GLU A 38 14.06 -3.40 6.50
N LYS A 39 13.43 -3.30 5.33
CA LYS A 39 12.16 -3.99 5.12
C LYS A 39 12.49 -5.45 5.32
N GLY A 40 12.14 -5.97 6.50
CA GLY A 40 12.38 -7.35 6.87
C GLY A 40 11.99 -8.23 5.70
N LYS A 41 12.79 -9.27 5.43
CA LYS A 41 12.71 -10.17 4.28
C LYS A 41 11.24 -10.40 3.90
N HIS A 42 10.71 -9.56 3.01
CA HIS A 42 9.49 -9.89 2.32
C HIS A 42 9.97 -11.03 1.46
N GLY A 43 9.71 -12.27 1.89
CA GLY A 43 10.09 -13.47 1.15
C GLY A 43 9.75 -13.18 -0.30
N ASP A 44 10.79 -13.19 -1.14
CA ASP A 44 10.65 -12.75 -2.51
C ASP A 44 9.59 -13.66 -3.14
N MET A 45 8.38 -13.13 -3.31
CA MET A 45 7.19 -13.92 -3.64
C MET A 45 7.37 -14.60 -5.01
N PHE A 46 8.37 -14.14 -5.76
CA PHE A 46 8.78 -14.64 -7.05
C PHE A 46 10.11 -15.41 -7.01
N ALA A 47 10.67 -15.73 -5.84
CA ALA A 47 11.94 -16.45 -5.72
C ALA A 47 11.93 -17.81 -6.43
N ASN A 48 10.77 -18.47 -6.43
CA ASN A 48 10.57 -19.77 -7.07
C ASN A 48 10.18 -19.66 -8.55
N LEU A 49 10.21 -18.46 -9.13
CA LEU A 49 9.82 -18.20 -10.52
C LEU A 49 11.02 -17.96 -11.42
N ASP A 50 10.90 -18.44 -12.65
CA ASP A 50 11.72 -18.08 -13.79
C ASP A 50 11.53 -16.60 -14.20
N GLU A 51 12.50 -16.06 -14.93
CA GLU A 51 12.53 -14.65 -15.36
C GLU A 51 11.25 -14.24 -16.11
N GLN A 52 10.72 -15.13 -16.96
CA GLN A 52 9.52 -14.90 -17.73
C GLN A 52 8.26 -14.89 -16.83
N ALA A 53 8.15 -15.80 -15.88
CA ALA A 53 7.06 -15.79 -14.91
C ALA A 53 7.13 -14.59 -13.96
N LYS A 54 8.33 -14.12 -13.59
CA LYS A 54 8.53 -12.88 -12.82
C LYS A 54 7.97 -11.67 -13.54
N GLU A 55 8.26 -11.51 -14.84
CA GLU A 55 7.71 -10.39 -15.62
C GLU A 55 6.19 -10.44 -15.73
N LYS A 56 5.62 -11.62 -16.01
CA LYS A 56 4.15 -11.81 -16.04
C LYS A 56 3.53 -11.47 -14.69
N ALA A 57 4.11 -11.96 -13.61
CA ALA A 57 3.62 -11.71 -12.26
C ALA A 57 3.67 -10.21 -11.90
N LYS A 58 4.73 -9.50 -12.29
CA LYS A 58 4.83 -8.03 -12.15
C LYS A 58 3.75 -7.32 -12.97
N SER A 59 3.52 -7.74 -14.21
CA SER A 59 2.48 -7.17 -15.08
C SER A 59 1.09 -7.30 -14.47
N ILE A 60 0.74 -8.48 -13.94
CA ILE A 60 -0.54 -8.72 -13.24
C ILE A 60 -0.70 -7.80 -12.02
N LEU A 61 0.38 -7.61 -11.26
CA LEU A 61 0.39 -6.71 -10.10
C LEU A 61 0.22 -5.24 -10.49
N GLU A 62 0.82 -4.80 -11.59
CA GLU A 62 0.62 -3.45 -12.14
C GLU A 62 -0.80 -3.26 -12.69
N GLN A 63 -1.36 -4.26 -13.37
CA GLN A 63 -2.74 -4.22 -13.84
C GLN A 63 -3.73 -4.17 -12.67
N LYS A 64 -3.43 -4.89 -11.58
CA LYS A 64 -4.19 -4.80 -10.33
C LYS A 64 -4.06 -3.43 -9.66
N LYS A 65 -2.86 -2.84 -9.63
CA LYS A 65 -2.65 -1.49 -9.07
C LYS A 65 -3.39 -0.41 -9.87
N SER A 66 -3.39 -0.53 -11.19
CA SER A 66 -4.11 0.38 -12.09
C SER A 66 -5.62 0.13 -12.13
N GLY A 67 -6.13 -0.87 -11.41
CA GLY A 67 -7.57 -1.18 -11.36
C GLY A 67 -8.12 -1.89 -12.60
N LYS A 68 -7.26 -2.22 -13.58
CA LYS A 68 -7.64 -3.03 -14.76
C LYS A 68 -8.06 -4.45 -14.38
N LEU A 69 -7.51 -4.95 -13.28
CA LEU A 69 -7.68 -6.32 -12.82
C LEU A 69 -8.15 -6.34 -11.36
N THR A 70 -9.20 -7.12 -11.07
CA THR A 70 -9.70 -7.25 -9.71
C THR A 70 -8.70 -7.99 -8.82
N HIS A 71 -8.80 -7.82 -7.50
CA HIS A 71 -7.88 -8.49 -6.59
C HIS A 71 -7.96 -10.01 -6.70
N GLU A 72 -9.15 -10.58 -6.88
CA GLU A 72 -9.35 -12.02 -6.98
C GLU A 72 -8.72 -12.61 -8.24
N GLN A 73 -9.04 -12.03 -9.39
CA GLN A 73 -8.46 -12.45 -10.67
C GLN A 73 -6.92 -12.35 -10.65
N ALA A 74 -6.37 -11.24 -10.14
CA ALA A 74 -4.92 -11.09 -10.01
C ALA A 74 -4.31 -12.11 -9.03
N LYS A 75 -5.03 -12.46 -7.95
CA LYS A 75 -4.58 -13.50 -7.00
C LYS A 75 -4.57 -14.86 -7.68
N GLU A 76 -5.59 -15.18 -8.47
CA GLU A 76 -5.71 -16.46 -9.17
C GLU A 76 -4.59 -16.64 -10.20
N GLU A 77 -4.32 -15.63 -11.04
CA GLU A 77 -3.25 -15.70 -12.03
C GLU A 77 -1.86 -15.77 -11.39
N LEU A 78 -1.62 -15.00 -10.33
CA LEU A 78 -0.39 -15.08 -9.55
C LEU A 78 -0.21 -16.47 -8.91
N THR A 79 -1.29 -17.07 -8.43
CA THR A 79 -1.26 -18.43 -7.85
C THR A 79 -0.97 -19.47 -8.93
N LYS A 80 -1.52 -19.33 -10.15
CA LYS A 80 -1.21 -20.20 -11.31
C LYS A 80 0.27 -20.13 -11.71
N LEU A 81 0.89 -18.96 -11.55
CA LEU A 81 2.32 -18.80 -11.78
C LEU A 81 3.17 -19.41 -10.65
N GLY A 82 2.60 -19.82 -9.51
CA GLY A 82 3.36 -20.33 -8.36
C GLY A 82 3.73 -19.24 -7.33
N VAL A 83 3.21 -18.02 -7.51
CA VAL A 83 3.39 -16.93 -6.54
C VAL A 83 2.46 -17.14 -5.36
N LYS A 84 3.02 -17.50 -4.20
CA LYS A 84 2.28 -17.43 -2.93
C LYS A 84 2.25 -15.99 -2.45
N LEU A 85 1.11 -15.33 -2.67
CA LEU A 85 0.82 -14.07 -2.01
C LEU A 85 0.69 -14.32 -0.50
N PRO A 86 1.36 -13.52 0.35
CA PRO A 86 1.16 -13.61 1.79
C PRO A 86 -0.32 -13.38 2.08
N GLU A 87 -0.88 -14.27 2.89
CA GLU A 87 -2.24 -14.12 3.36
C GLU A 87 -2.28 -12.81 4.14
N LYS A 88 -3.02 -11.83 3.62
CA LYS A 88 -3.32 -10.65 4.41
C LYS A 88 -4.24 -11.16 5.49
N GLU A 89 -3.75 -11.20 6.73
CA GLU A 89 -4.61 -11.29 7.90
C GLU A 89 -5.85 -10.46 7.63
N LYS A 90 -7.01 -11.09 7.75
CA LYS A 90 -8.29 -10.40 7.64
C LYS A 90 -8.20 -9.27 8.65
N ARG A 91 -7.99 -8.05 8.16
CA ARG A 91 -7.98 -6.87 9.02
C ARG A 91 -9.34 -6.87 9.67
N GLU A 92 -9.35 -6.99 10.99
CA GLU A 92 -10.56 -6.89 11.79
C GLU A 92 -11.28 -5.60 11.42
N ASP A 93 -12.62 -5.63 11.54
CA ASP A 93 -13.41 -4.40 11.41
C ASP A 93 -12.80 -3.37 12.38
N ILE A 94 -12.52 -2.15 11.93
CA ILE A 94 -11.91 -1.11 12.80
C ILE A 94 -12.83 -0.80 13.98
N PHE A 95 -14.12 -1.11 13.84
CA PHE A 95 -15.10 -0.99 14.91
C PHE A 95 -15.31 -2.29 15.70
N ALA A 96 -14.48 -3.32 15.49
CA ALA A 96 -14.51 -4.53 16.31
C ALA A 96 -14.16 -4.17 17.76
N GLY A 97 -14.96 -4.66 18.72
CA GLY A 97 -14.78 -4.37 20.14
C GLY A 97 -15.37 -3.04 20.63
N LEU A 98 -15.95 -2.22 19.76
CA LEU A 98 -16.72 -1.04 20.16
C LEU A 98 -18.18 -1.40 20.46
N ASP A 99 -18.78 -0.72 21.44
CA ASP A 99 -20.22 -0.76 21.67
C ASP A 99 -20.99 -0.06 20.53
N GLU A 100 -22.28 -0.38 20.37
CA GLU A 100 -23.08 0.14 19.25
C GLU A 100 -23.19 1.68 19.22
N ALA A 101 -23.26 2.32 20.38
CA ALA A 101 -23.34 3.77 20.49
C ALA A 101 -22.02 4.45 20.06
N THR A 102 -20.88 3.84 20.38
CA THR A 102 -19.57 4.32 19.94
C THR A 102 -19.32 4.00 18.47
N LYS A 103 -19.78 2.84 17.98
CA LYS A 103 -19.69 2.46 16.56
C LYS A 103 -20.46 3.41 15.65
N THR A 104 -21.68 3.79 16.03
CA THR A 104 -22.49 4.75 15.27
C THR A 104 -21.86 6.14 15.22
N LYS A 105 -21.33 6.64 16.35
CA LYS A 105 -20.58 7.91 16.39
C LYS A 105 -19.31 7.86 15.53
N ALA A 106 -18.54 6.77 15.60
CA ALA A 106 -17.33 6.61 14.82
C ALA A 106 -17.60 6.54 13.31
N LYS A 107 -18.69 5.87 12.90
CA LYS A 107 -19.18 5.91 11.50
C LYS A 107 -19.52 7.35 11.06
N ALA A 108 -20.28 8.09 11.88
CA ALA A 108 -20.70 9.45 11.54
C ALA A 108 -19.52 10.43 11.37
N ILE A 109 -18.47 10.29 12.20
CA ILE A 109 -17.26 11.11 12.09
C ILE A 109 -16.53 10.84 10.77
N LEU A 110 -16.38 9.57 10.37
CA LEU A 110 -15.75 9.21 9.10
C LEU A 110 -16.54 9.70 7.89
N ASP A 111 -17.88 9.60 7.92
CA ASP A 111 -18.72 10.10 6.83
C ASP A 111 -18.59 11.62 6.68
N ASN A 112 -18.47 12.34 7.79
CA ASN A 112 -18.26 13.79 7.77
C ASN A 112 -16.88 14.15 7.22
N GLU A 113 -15.83 13.46 7.65
CA GLU A 113 -14.46 13.67 7.16
C GLU A 113 -14.36 13.38 5.65
N LYS A 114 -15.05 12.32 5.18
CA LYS A 114 -15.13 12.00 3.76
C LYS A 114 -15.77 13.12 2.95
N LYS A 115 -16.88 13.71 3.42
CA LYS A 115 -17.53 14.85 2.76
C LYS A 115 -16.61 16.08 2.71
N GLN A 116 -15.89 16.36 3.78
CA GLN A 116 -14.95 17.50 3.82
C GLN A 116 -13.78 17.31 2.85
N LEU A 117 -13.29 16.08 2.71
CA LEU A 117 -12.23 15.77 1.75
C LEU A 117 -12.72 15.81 0.29
N GLU A 118 -13.96 15.39 0.05
CA GLU A 118 -14.61 15.51 -1.25
C GLU A 118 -14.82 16.99 -1.65
N GLU A 119 -15.20 17.84 -0.69
CA GLU A 119 -15.28 19.30 -0.89
C GLU A 119 -13.92 19.94 -1.18
N LEU A 120 -12.86 19.43 -0.56
CA LEU A 120 -11.48 19.84 -0.83
C LEU A 120 -10.89 19.19 -2.09
N ASN A 121 -11.63 18.31 -2.77
CA ASN A 121 -11.19 17.50 -3.91
C ASN A 121 -9.88 16.73 -3.61
N VAL A 122 -9.70 16.31 -2.35
CA VAL A 122 -8.56 15.53 -1.87
C VAL A 122 -9.04 14.10 -1.65
N ASP A 123 -8.38 13.13 -2.28
CA ASP A 123 -8.66 11.71 -2.04
C ASP A 123 -8.14 11.30 -0.65
N LEU A 124 -8.95 10.56 0.11
CA LEU A 124 -8.60 10.07 1.44
C LEU A 124 -7.43 9.07 1.32
N PRO A 125 -6.23 9.35 1.87
CA PRO A 125 -5.06 8.53 1.61
C PRO A 125 -5.21 7.09 2.13
N HIS A 126 -5.04 6.13 1.21
CA HIS A 126 -5.01 4.68 1.41
C HIS A 126 -6.09 4.08 2.32
N HIS A 127 -7.31 4.25 1.84
CA HIS A 127 -8.55 3.57 2.17
C HIS A 127 -8.55 2.02 1.94
N LYS A 128 -7.64 1.25 2.55
CA LYS A 128 -7.80 -0.22 2.73
C LYS A 128 -8.17 -0.61 4.16
N PHE A 129 -8.54 0.39 4.95
CA PHE A 129 -8.80 0.28 6.37
C PHE A 129 -10.29 0.52 6.66
N PHE A 130 -10.94 1.47 5.98
CA PHE A 130 -12.24 1.99 6.41
C PHE A 130 -13.48 1.45 5.67
N MET A 131 -13.32 0.60 4.65
CA MET A 131 -14.46 0.06 3.91
C MET A 131 -14.31 -1.46 3.79
N LYS A 132 -15.04 -2.19 4.64
CA LYS A 132 -15.81 -3.30 4.07
C LYS A 132 -16.81 -2.60 3.14
N LYS A 133 -16.80 -2.99 1.86
CA LYS A 133 -17.98 -2.75 1.02
C LYS A 133 -19.14 -3.33 1.81
N GLU A 134 -20.04 -2.48 2.29
CA GLU A 134 -21.39 -2.94 2.56
C GLU A 134 -21.92 -3.31 1.16
N ASP A 135 -21.98 -4.63 0.91
CA ASP A 135 -22.74 -5.19 -0.18
C ASP A 135 -24.16 -4.64 -0.10
N LYS A 136 -24.55 -3.87 -1.13
CA LYS A 136 -25.93 -3.78 -1.60
C LYS A 136 -26.01 -3.26 -3.02
#